data_AF-A0A0M3HTD3-F1
#
_entry.id   AF-A0A0M3HTD3-F1
#
_cell.length_a   1.000
_cell.length_b   1.000
_cell.length_c   1.000
_cell.angle_alpha   90.00
_cell.angle_beta   90.00
_cell.angle_gamma   90.00
#
_symmetry.space_group_name_H-M   'P 1'
#
loop_
_entity.id
_entity.type
_entity.pdbx_description
1 polymer ?
#
loop_
_entity_poly.entity_id
_entity_poly.type
_entity_poly.pdbx_seq_one_letter_code
_entity_poly.pdbx_strand_id
1 'polypeptide(L)'
;MQTAVSESYNKKFDHAFHCLCRWFVLGVLLVGIAFKNIPFLSGLLLLDKGISDVLRKAAFSIILIRAAMDFDTGLFRKANCLILRLGIISTLCEIIAIIVAAHFIFCIDVRMAILFG
;
A
#
# COMPACT_ATOMS: atom_id res chain seq x y z
N MET A 1 -24.66 -17.29 23.53
CA MET A 1 -23.37 -17.02 24.21
C MET A 1 -22.16 -17.01 23.26
N GLN A 2 -22.14 -17.82 22.18
CA GLN A 2 -21.03 -17.83 21.19
C GLN A 2 -20.89 -16.52 20.38
N THR A 3 -21.99 -15.81 20.13
CA THR A 3 -22.01 -14.59 19.32
C THR A 3 -21.36 -13.38 20.00
N ALA A 4 -21.36 -13.32 21.33
CA ALA A 4 -20.72 -12.23 22.09
C ALA A 4 -19.18 -12.35 22.18
N VAL A 5 -18.64 -13.57 22.03
CA VAL A 5 -17.19 -13.83 22.11
C VAL A 5 -16.50 -13.47 20.80
N SER A 6 -17.11 -13.79 19.64
CA SER A 6 -16.56 -13.42 18.33
C SER A 6 -16.53 -11.92 18.08
N GLU A 7 -17.50 -11.16 18.60
CA GLU A 7 -17.56 -9.70 18.44
C GLU A 7 -16.53 -8.97 19.33
N SER A 8 -16.23 -9.51 20.51
CA SER A 8 -15.11 -9.03 21.36
C SER A 8 -13.74 -9.39 20.79
N TYR A 9 -13.58 -10.55 20.15
CA TYR A 9 -12.33 -10.90 19.46
C TYR A 9 -12.08 -9.99 18.25
N ASN A 10 -13.11 -9.71 17.45
CA ASN A 10 -12.98 -8.86 16.26
C ASN A 10 -12.59 -7.41 16.61
N LYS A 11 -13.24 -6.80 17.62
CA LYS A 11 -12.87 -5.44 18.09
C LYS A 11 -11.46 -5.37 18.66
N LYS A 12 -11.01 -6.40 19.38
CA LYS A 12 -9.65 -6.43 19.95
C LYS A 12 -8.59 -6.65 18.87
N PHE A 13 -8.92 -7.42 17.83
CA PHE A 13 -8.07 -7.64 16.67
C PHE A 13 -7.96 -6.40 15.79
N ASP A 14 -9.07 -5.69 15.54
CA ASP A 14 -9.12 -4.44 14.76
C ASP A 14 -8.32 -3.32 15.44
N HIS A 15 -8.46 -3.16 16.77
CA HIS A 15 -7.72 -2.15 17.54
C HIS A 15 -6.23 -2.50 17.68
N ALA A 16 -5.89 -3.79 17.79
CA ALA A 16 -4.51 -4.25 17.76
C ALA A 16 -3.89 -4.04 16.36
N PHE A 17 -4.63 -4.32 15.28
CA PHE A 17 -4.20 -4.05 13.91
C PHE A 17 -3.95 -2.56 13.69
N HIS A 18 -4.83 -1.69 14.17
CA HIS A 18 -4.69 -0.24 13.99
C HIS A 18 -3.45 0.33 14.72
N CYS A 19 -3.12 -0.20 15.90
CA CYS A 19 -1.97 0.23 16.70
C CYS A 19 -0.65 -0.40 16.21
N LEU A 20 -0.67 -1.65 15.75
CA LEU A 20 0.50 -2.31 15.15
C LEU A 20 0.81 -1.75 13.76
N CYS A 21 -0.20 -1.43 12.94
CA CYS A 21 -0.04 -1.05 11.54
C CYS A 21 0.76 0.26 11.38
N ARG A 22 0.61 1.22 12.31
CA ARG A 22 1.35 2.49 12.25
C ARG A 22 2.85 2.32 12.50
N TRP A 23 3.25 1.36 13.33
CA TRP A 23 4.66 1.04 13.60
C TRP A 23 5.23 -0.01 12.66
N PHE A 24 4.37 -0.91 12.15
CA PHE A 24 4.77 -1.98 11.26
C PHE A 24 5.40 -1.44 9.97
N VAL A 25 4.80 -0.40 9.36
CA VAL A 25 5.32 0.19 8.11
C VAL A 25 6.76 0.68 8.27
N LEU A 26 7.10 1.30 9.40
CA LEU A 26 8.47 1.73 9.68
C LEU A 26 9.40 0.52 9.83
N GLY A 27 8.95 -0.54 10.50
CA GLY A 27 9.72 -1.77 10.69
C GLY A 27 10.03 -2.51 9.38
N VAL A 28 9.03 -2.71 8.51
CA VAL A 28 9.26 -3.35 7.19
C VAL A 28 10.16 -2.48 6.30
N LEU A 29 10.02 -1.14 6.34
CA LEU A 29 10.90 -0.25 5.60
C LEU A 29 12.35 -0.36 6.07
N LEU A 30 12.57 -0.35 7.40
CA LEU A 30 13.91 -0.46 7.99
C LEU A 30 14.58 -1.77 7.64
N VAL A 31 13.83 -2.88 7.69
CA VAL A 31 14.34 -4.21 7.33
C VAL A 31 14.77 -4.24 5.87
N GLY A 32 13.99 -3.63 4.96
CA GLY A 32 14.32 -3.55 3.54
C GLY A 32 15.59 -2.73 3.28
N ILE A 33 15.78 -1.62 4.00
CA ILE A 33 16.99 -0.79 3.91
C ILE A 33 18.20 -1.56 4.45
N ALA A 34 18.07 -2.22 5.61
CA ALA A 34 19.14 -3.02 6.21
C ALA A 34 19.58 -4.17 5.30
N PHE A 35 18.62 -4.85 4.66
CA PHE A 35 18.89 -5.92 3.69
C PHE A 35 19.66 -5.42 2.46
N LYS A 36 19.34 -4.20 2.01
CA LYS A 36 20.01 -3.57 0.85
C LYS A 36 21.41 -3.02 1.19
N ASN A 37 21.65 -2.67 2.45
CA ASN A 37 22.92 -2.13 2.93
C ASN A 37 24.02 -3.20 3.13
N ILE A 38 23.66 -4.49 3.20
CA ILE A 38 24.64 -5.58 3.38
C ILE A 38 25.18 -5.99 1.98
N PRO A 39 26.46 -5.70 1.65
CA PRO A 39 27.01 -5.89 0.31
C PRO A 39 27.05 -7.38 -0.12
N PHE A 40 26.97 -8.31 0.84
CA PHE A 40 26.89 -9.74 0.59
C PHE A 40 25.53 -10.17 -0.01
N LEU A 41 24.46 -9.42 0.27
CA LEU A 41 23.12 -9.66 -0.29
C LEU A 41 22.80 -8.77 -1.49
N SER A 42 23.43 -7.60 -1.60
CA SER A 42 23.23 -6.70 -2.73
C SER A 42 23.56 -7.37 -4.07
N GLY A 43 24.58 -8.24 -4.12
CA GLY A 43 24.93 -8.98 -5.34
C GLY A 43 23.84 -9.96 -5.80
N LEU A 44 23.10 -10.57 -4.87
CA LEU A 44 22.00 -11.49 -5.17
C LEU A 44 20.73 -10.71 -5.54
N LEU A 45 20.41 -9.64 -4.80
CA LEU A 45 19.27 -8.76 -5.06
C LEU A 45 19.36 -7.99 -6.40
N LEU A 46 20.56 -7.70 -6.89
CA LEU A 46 20.76 -6.99 -8.17
C LEU A 46 20.61 -7.92 -9.39
N LEU A 47 20.94 -9.21 -9.23
CA LEU A 47 20.70 -10.27 -10.22
C LEU A 47 19.20 -10.67 -10.28
N ASP A 48 18.49 -10.43 -9.18
CA ASP A 48 17.10 -10.81 -8.92
C ASP A 48 16.05 -9.76 -9.34
N LYS A 49 16.37 -8.79 -10.21
CA LYS A 49 15.35 -7.82 -10.69
C LYS A 49 14.10 -8.51 -11.22
N GLY A 50 14.28 -9.60 -11.98
CA GLY A 50 13.17 -10.38 -12.52
C GLY A 50 12.31 -11.06 -11.45
N ILE A 51 12.92 -11.63 -10.42
CA ILE A 51 12.18 -12.32 -9.34
C ILE A 51 11.52 -11.29 -8.41
N SER A 52 12.17 -10.16 -8.12
CA SER A 52 11.57 -9.03 -7.41
C SER A 52 10.33 -8.45 -8.11
N ASP A 53 10.36 -8.34 -9.44
CA ASP A 53 9.19 -7.91 -10.23
C ASP A 53 8.04 -8.93 -10.17
N VAL A 54 8.36 -10.23 -10.23
CA VAL A 54 7.37 -11.32 -10.09
C VAL A 54 6.78 -11.33 -8.68
N LEU A 55 7.60 -11.22 -7.63
CA LEU A 55 7.18 -11.14 -6.24
C LEU A 55 6.29 -9.94 -6.00
N ARG A 56 6.64 -8.76 -6.53
CA ARG A 56 5.82 -7.55 -6.40
C ARG A 56 4.45 -7.73 -7.04
N LYS A 57 4.41 -8.25 -8.27
CA LYS A 57 3.14 -8.51 -8.97
C LYS A 57 2.30 -9.57 -8.25
N ALA A 58 2.92 -10.65 -7.79
CA ALA A 58 2.25 -11.71 -7.04
C ALA A 58 1.70 -11.19 -5.70
N ALA A 59 2.52 -10.47 -4.93
CA ALA A 59 2.10 -9.89 -3.66
C ALA A 59 0.93 -8.91 -3.86
N PHE A 60 1.00 -8.04 -4.87
CA PHE A 60 -0.10 -7.12 -5.19
C PHE A 60 -1.38 -7.86 -5.55
N SER A 61 -1.28 -8.91 -6.37
CA SER A 61 -2.42 -9.77 -6.72
C SER A 61 -3.05 -10.42 -5.49
N ILE A 62 -2.23 -11.00 -4.60
CA ILE A 62 -2.72 -11.64 -3.36
C ILE A 62 -3.39 -10.62 -2.44
N ILE A 63 -2.83 -9.41 -2.30
CA ILE A 63 -3.42 -8.32 -1.51
C ILE A 63 -4.79 -7.94 -2.08
N LEU A 64 -4.90 -7.76 -3.40
CA LEU A 64 -6.17 -7.43 -4.05
C LEU A 64 -7.21 -8.55 -3.90
N ILE A 65 -6.82 -9.81 -4.10
CA ILE A 65 -7.72 -10.96 -3.93
C ILE A 65 -8.22 -11.04 -2.49
N ARG A 66 -7.33 -10.86 -1.51
CA ARG A 66 -7.70 -10.85 -0.09
C ARG A 66 -8.66 -9.72 0.24
N ALA A 67 -8.39 -8.51 -0.26
CA ALA A 67 -9.28 -7.36 -0.08
C ALA A 67 -10.65 -7.57 -0.77
N ALA A 68 -10.67 -8.24 -1.93
CA ALA A 68 -11.89 -8.58 -2.64
C ALA A 68 -12.72 -9.66 -1.93
N MET A 69 -12.08 -10.60 -1.22
CA MET A 69 -12.77 -11.64 -0.45
C MET A 69 -13.39 -11.11 0.85
N ASP A 70 -12.80 -10.10 1.47
CA ASP A 70 -13.32 -9.44 2.69
C ASP A 70 -14.50 -8.48 2.39
N PHE A 71 -14.84 -8.33 1.12
CA PHE A 71 -15.80 -7.34 0.64
C PHE A 71 -17.24 -7.85 0.71
N ASP A 72 -18.00 -7.41 1.72
CA ASP A 72 -19.45 -7.66 1.79
C ASP A 72 -20.21 -6.85 0.73
N THR A 73 -20.60 -7.52 -0.35
CA THR A 73 -21.26 -6.90 -1.51
C THR A 73 -22.60 -6.19 -1.18
N GLY A 74 -23.22 -6.50 -0.04
CA GLY A 74 -24.50 -5.95 0.40
C GLY A 74 -24.38 -4.51 0.92
N LEU A 75 -23.47 -4.25 1.86
CA LEU A 75 -23.22 -2.91 2.39
C LEU A 75 -22.35 -2.06 1.45
N PHE A 76 -21.40 -2.70 0.75
CA PHE A 76 -20.46 -1.97 -0.07
C PHE A 76 -21.12 -1.33 -1.27
N ARG A 77 -22.17 -1.88 -1.91
CA ARG A 77 -22.74 -1.28 -3.13
C ARG A 77 -23.23 0.16 -2.94
N LYS A 78 -23.70 0.53 -1.73
CA LYS A 78 -24.12 1.90 -1.41
C LYS A 78 -22.93 2.82 -1.10
N ALA A 79 -21.86 2.29 -0.50
CA ALA A 79 -20.65 3.03 -0.15
C ALA A 79 -19.56 3.00 -1.24
N ASN A 80 -19.61 2.07 -2.20
CA ASN A 80 -18.59 1.80 -3.22
C ASN A 80 -18.38 3.03 -4.08
N CYS A 81 -19.49 3.64 -4.50
CA CYS A 81 -19.44 4.85 -5.31
C CYS A 81 -18.71 5.96 -4.56
N LEU A 82 -18.93 6.10 -3.24
CA LEU A 82 -18.24 7.10 -2.44
C LEU A 82 -16.77 6.73 -2.19
N ILE A 83 -16.48 5.50 -1.78
CA ILE A 83 -15.12 5.05 -1.48
C ILE A 83 -14.25 5.05 -2.74
N LEU A 84 -14.76 4.58 -3.88
CA LEU A 84 -14.06 4.65 -5.15
C LEU A 84 -13.90 6.09 -5.63
N ARG A 85 -14.94 6.92 -5.49
CA ARG A 85 -14.85 8.32 -5.90
C ARG A 85 -13.86 9.08 -5.02
N LEU A 86 -13.87 8.87 -3.71
CA LEU A 86 -12.89 9.46 -2.80
C LEU A 86 -11.49 8.94 -3.09
N GLY A 87 -11.31 7.63 -3.28
CA GLY A 87 -10.02 7.06 -3.65
C GLY A 87 -9.49 7.64 -4.96
N ILE A 88 -10.25 7.52 -6.05
CA ILE A 88 -9.85 7.99 -7.38
C ILE A 88 -9.63 9.51 -7.40
N ILE A 89 -10.54 10.30 -6.85
CA ILE A 89 -10.38 11.77 -6.83
C ILE A 89 -9.22 12.17 -5.92
N SER A 90 -9.06 11.55 -4.75
CA SER A 90 -7.94 11.85 -3.85
C SER A 90 -6.61 11.51 -4.50
N THR A 91 -6.48 10.33 -5.12
CA THR A 91 -5.26 9.93 -5.80
C THR A 91 -4.97 10.82 -7.00
N LEU A 92 -5.97 11.20 -7.81
CA LEU A 92 -5.77 12.16 -8.90
C LEU A 92 -5.32 13.53 -8.37
N CYS A 93 -5.90 13.99 -7.26
CA CYS A 93 -5.51 15.25 -6.63
C CYS A 93 -4.07 15.20 -6.12
N GLU A 94 -3.66 14.10 -5.48
CA GLU A 94 -2.28 13.89 -5.03
C GLU A 94 -1.30 13.88 -6.21
N ILE A 95 -1.61 13.15 -7.30
CA ILE A 95 -0.77 13.12 -8.50
C ILE A 95 -0.57 14.52 -9.06
N ILE A 96 -1.64 15.32 -9.18
CA ILE A 96 -1.55 16.70 -9.66
C ILE A 96 -0.71 17.56 -8.71
N ALA A 97 -0.90 17.41 -7.40
CA ALA A 97 -0.12 18.14 -6.40
C ALA A 97 1.38 17.78 -6.48
N ILE A 98 1.71 16.50 -6.67
CA ILE A 98 3.09 16.03 -6.83
C ILE A 98 3.70 16.57 -8.13
N ILE A 99 2.97 16.55 -9.25
CA ILE A 99 3.44 17.08 -10.54
C ILE A 99 3.74 18.58 -10.43
N VAL A 100 2.83 19.35 -9.82
CA VAL A 100 2.99 20.80 -9.64
C VAL A 100 4.17 21.08 -8.70
N ALA A 101 4.26 20.36 -7.58
CA ALA A 101 5.37 20.50 -6.63
C ALA A 101 6.72 20.12 -7.27
N ALA A 102 6.79 19.02 -8.02
CA ALA A 102 7.99 18.57 -8.69
C ALA A 102 8.46 19.56 -9.78
N HIS A 103 7.52 20.09 -10.57
CA HIS A 103 7.84 21.10 -11.58
C HIS A 103 8.35 22.41 -10.95
N PHE A 104 7.75 22.83 -9.82
CA PHE A 104 8.09 24.10 -9.17
C PHE A 104 9.36 24.01 -8.29
N ILE A 105 9.54 22.92 -7.52
CA ILE A 105 10.70 22.76 -6.62
C ILE A 105 11.93 22.26 -7.38
N PHE A 106 11.78 21.26 -8.26
CA PHE A 106 12.93 20.61 -8.91
C PHE A 106 13.24 21.16 -10.30
N CYS A 107 12.38 22.01 -10.89
CA CYS A 107 12.54 22.57 -12.24
C CYS A 107 12.80 21.48 -13.31
N ILE A 108 12.19 20.30 -13.13
CA ILE A 108 12.33 19.15 -14.03
C ILE A 108 11.21 19.19 -15.08
N ASP A 109 11.53 18.79 -16.31
CA ASP A 109 10.58 18.64 -17.42
C ASP A 109 9.34 17.84 -17.00
N VAL A 110 8.17 18.31 -17.43
CA VAL A 110 6.85 17.74 -17.10
C VAL A 110 6.75 16.23 -17.37
N ARG A 111 7.51 15.69 -18.32
CA ARG A 111 7.55 14.25 -18.60
C ARG A 111 8.07 13.42 -17.44
N MET A 112 9.07 13.92 -16.71
CA MET A 112 9.62 13.21 -15.56
C MET A 112 8.77 13.46 -14.30
N ALA A 113 8.10 14.61 -14.21
CA ALA A 113 7.18 14.91 -13.12
C ALA A 113 5.94 13.98 -13.14
N ILE A 114 5.41 13.65 -14.33
CA ILE A 114 4.32 12.68 -14.49
C ILE A 114 4.73 11.27 -14.07
N LEU A 115 6.02 10.93 -14.15
CA LEU A 115 6.53 9.63 -13.69
C LEU A 115 6.58 9.52 -12.16
N PHE A 116 6.55 10.65 -11.45
CA PHE A 116 6.71 10.74 -10.00
C PHE A 116 5.39 10.73 -9.23
N GLY A 117 4.31 11.22 -9.83
CA GLY A 117 2.95 11.19 -9.28
C GLY A 117 2.23 9.92 -9.69
#